data_AF-A0A8C4S1C2-F1
#
_entry.id   AF-A0A8C4S1C2-F1
#
_cell.length_a   1.000
_cell.length_b   1.000
_cell.length_c   1.000
_cell.angle_alpha   90.00
_cell.angle_beta   90.00
_cell.angle_gamma   90.00
#
_symmetry.space_group_name_H-M   'P 1'
#
loop_
_entity.id
_entity.type
_entity.pdbx_description
1 polymer ?
#
loop_
_entity_poly.entity_id
_entity_poly.type
_entity_poly.pdbx_seq_one_letter_code
_entity_poly.pdbx_strand_id
1 'polypeptide(L)'
;MAYGQTGSGKTYTMMGPLGEDNLNSEDPTEEGIIPKSAKELFKETGHYSVEVSIVEIYNNEVFDLLAKDSDGTVRSIKREVITMVNGRSSVPSLTYERVENVTEIMYFLNLGMQRRVKHPTLVHTDSSRSHLIVTLTVTMHGTTPRENEQESSYHNCSSIKNTEEYVQLSPPKPNILLVPEHSKRMKMKLELVDLAGSECVAMSGVTGAALLETSFINRSLSALADVLGALAEQRPHIPYRNSKLTYLLQDSIGGDAKFLVLLCVSPSQKYIAESLQSLYFGCRARQVQKGQPKKKNANGSLKFR
;
A
#
# COMPACT_ATOMS: atom_id res chain seq x y z
N MET A 1 3.71 3.77 8.41
CA MET A 1 2.39 3.88 9.08
C MET A 1 2.36 5.10 9.98
N ALA A 2 1.21 5.76 10.13
CA ALA A 2 0.99 6.86 11.06
C ALA A 2 0.22 6.33 12.28
N TYR A 3 0.70 6.65 13.48
CA TYR A 3 0.13 6.18 14.76
C TYR A 3 0.02 7.33 15.75
N GLY A 4 -1.06 7.35 16.53
CA GLY A 4 -1.30 8.32 17.59
C GLY A 4 -2.79 8.54 17.87
N GLN A 5 -3.07 9.41 18.83
CA GLN A 5 -4.45 9.76 19.20
C GLN A 5 -5.24 10.40 18.05
N THR A 6 -6.57 10.38 18.15
CA THR A 6 -7.45 11.16 17.28
C THR A 6 -7.12 12.65 17.34
N GLY A 7 -7.16 13.30 16.17
CA GLY A 7 -6.84 14.70 16.02
C GLY A 7 -5.35 15.05 16.05
N SER A 8 -4.42 14.09 16.19
CA SER A 8 -2.98 14.38 16.17
C SER A 8 -2.38 14.58 14.76
N GLY A 9 -3.20 14.52 13.71
CA GLY A 9 -2.76 14.76 12.34
C GLY A 9 -2.27 13.53 11.58
N LYS A 10 -2.67 12.30 11.95
CA LYS A 10 -2.32 11.05 11.22
C LYS A 10 -2.75 11.09 9.74
N THR A 11 -4.04 11.32 9.51
CA THR A 11 -4.64 11.44 8.17
C THR A 11 -3.97 12.56 7.38
N TYR A 12 -3.80 13.74 8.00
CA TYR A 12 -3.12 14.88 7.39
C TYR A 12 -1.66 14.56 7.03
N THR A 13 -0.92 13.85 7.88
CA THR A 13 0.46 13.42 7.58
C THR A 13 0.50 12.49 6.37
N MET A 14 -0.44 11.55 6.27
CA MET A 14 -0.47 10.59 5.16
C MET A 14 -0.95 11.22 3.86
N MET A 15 -1.93 12.11 3.92
CA MET A 15 -2.69 12.54 2.74
C MET A 15 -2.46 14.00 2.37
N GLY A 16 -2.09 14.83 3.34
CA GLY A 16 -2.08 16.29 3.24
C GLY A 16 -3.45 16.89 3.50
N PRO A 17 -3.63 18.20 3.24
CA PRO A 17 -4.93 18.85 3.31
C PRO A 17 -5.87 18.28 2.24
N LEU A 18 -6.98 17.72 2.70
CA LEU A 18 -8.06 17.23 1.84
C LEU A 18 -8.98 18.41 1.49
N GLY A 19 -8.80 19.00 0.32
CA GLY A 19 -9.63 20.07 -0.23
C GLY A 19 -9.77 19.91 -1.74
N GLU A 20 -10.94 20.24 -2.29
CA GLU A 20 -11.30 20.01 -3.71
C GLU A 20 -10.38 20.78 -4.69
N ASP A 21 -9.68 21.82 -4.24
CA ASP A 21 -8.84 22.69 -5.07
C ASP A 21 -7.34 22.30 -5.14
N ASN A 22 -6.90 21.26 -4.42
CA ASN A 22 -5.46 20.96 -4.25
C ASN A 22 -4.79 20.20 -5.40
N LEU A 23 -5.50 19.89 -6.49
CA LEU A 23 -4.83 19.42 -7.71
C LEU A 23 -3.97 20.53 -8.35
N ASN A 24 -4.22 21.79 -7.99
CA ASN A 24 -3.53 22.99 -8.49
C ASN A 24 -2.84 23.82 -7.40
N SER A 25 -2.77 23.36 -6.14
CA SER A 25 -1.98 24.07 -5.14
C SER A 25 -0.49 23.87 -5.47
N GLU A 26 0.12 24.87 -6.09
CA GLU A 26 1.55 24.89 -6.44
C GLU A 26 2.48 24.95 -5.22
N ASP A 27 1.95 24.84 -4.00
CA ASP A 27 2.76 24.80 -2.78
C ASP A 27 3.09 23.33 -2.40
N PRO A 28 4.28 22.82 -2.78
CA PRO A 28 4.70 21.45 -2.44
C PRO A 28 4.94 21.23 -0.94
N THR A 29 4.87 22.27 -0.10
CA THR A 29 5.16 22.16 1.34
C THR A 29 4.05 21.46 2.12
N GLU A 30 2.80 21.55 1.65
CA GLU A 30 1.62 21.03 2.36
C GLU A 30 1.24 19.58 1.99
N GLU A 31 1.94 18.95 1.02
CA GLU A 31 1.57 17.60 0.58
C GLU A 31 1.88 16.51 1.63
N GLY A 32 0.96 15.55 1.75
CA GLY A 32 1.15 14.36 2.57
C GLY A 32 2.16 13.36 2.00
N ILE A 33 2.42 12.30 2.76
CA ILE A 33 3.39 11.26 2.38
C ILE A 33 2.95 10.47 1.15
N ILE A 34 1.66 10.18 1.00
CA ILE A 34 1.14 9.42 -0.15
C ILE A 34 1.40 10.15 -1.48
N PRO A 35 0.96 11.42 -1.67
CA PRO A 35 1.26 12.15 -2.91
C PRO A 35 2.77 12.32 -3.14
N LYS A 36 3.56 12.62 -2.09
CA LYS A 36 5.03 12.72 -2.20
C LYS A 36 5.66 11.41 -2.66
N SER A 37 5.24 10.28 -2.09
CA SER A 37 5.74 8.94 -2.46
C SER A 37 5.33 8.55 -3.89
N ALA A 38 4.10 8.90 -4.30
CA ALA A 38 3.61 8.65 -5.65
C ALA A 38 4.39 9.46 -6.69
N LYS A 39 4.65 10.75 -6.43
CA LYS A 39 5.49 11.59 -7.29
C LYS A 39 6.89 11.01 -7.44
N GLU A 40 7.51 10.59 -6.34
CA GLU A 40 8.85 9.99 -6.40
C GLU A 40 8.85 8.68 -7.19
N LEU A 41 7.84 7.83 -6.99
CA LEU A 41 7.69 6.57 -7.72
C LEU A 41 7.66 6.77 -9.25
N PHE A 42 6.95 7.80 -9.73
CA PHE A 42 6.81 8.07 -11.16
C PHE A 42 7.93 8.94 -11.76
N LYS A 43 8.86 9.46 -10.95
CA LYS A 43 10.09 10.07 -11.47
C LYS A 43 11.07 9.03 -12.03
N GLU A 44 11.04 7.82 -11.48
CA GLU A 44 11.89 6.73 -11.90
C GLU A 44 11.59 6.34 -13.35
N THR A 45 12.65 6.23 -14.15
CA THR A 45 12.57 5.82 -15.56
C THR A 45 12.81 4.31 -15.65
N GLY A 46 11.88 3.57 -16.25
CA GLY A 46 12.03 2.13 -16.41
C GLY A 46 10.75 1.43 -16.89
N HIS A 47 10.89 0.16 -17.26
CA HIS A 47 9.76 -0.68 -17.64
C HIS A 47 9.08 -1.28 -16.40
N TYR A 48 8.09 -0.57 -15.87
CA TYR A 48 7.30 -1.06 -14.75
C TYR A 48 5.81 -0.78 -14.94
N SER A 49 5.00 -1.49 -14.16
CA SER A 49 3.58 -1.19 -13.98
C SER A 49 3.29 -0.99 -12.51
N VAL A 50 2.43 -0.02 -12.20
CA VAL A 50 1.98 0.27 -10.84
C VAL A 50 0.51 -0.12 -10.72
N GLU A 51 0.18 -0.80 -9.63
CA GLU A 51 -1.19 -1.14 -9.23
C GLU A 51 -1.46 -0.56 -7.85
N VAL A 52 -2.67 -0.01 -7.63
CA VAL A 52 -3.13 0.46 -6.33
C VAL A 52 -4.23 -0.45 -5.79
N SER A 53 -4.17 -0.75 -4.50
CA SER A 53 -5.29 -1.34 -3.75
C SER A 53 -5.52 -0.54 -2.48
N ILE A 54 -6.78 -0.30 -2.13
CA ILE A 54 -7.15 0.47 -0.93
C ILE A 54 -8.08 -0.38 -0.06
N VAL A 55 -7.62 -0.64 1.15
CA VAL A 55 -8.33 -1.46 2.13
C VAL A 55 -8.67 -0.62 3.35
N GLU A 56 -9.91 -0.72 3.79
CA GLU A 56 -10.34 -0.26 5.10
C GLU A 56 -10.43 -1.46 6.06
N ILE A 57 -9.97 -1.27 7.29
CA ILE A 57 -10.24 -2.19 8.39
C ILE A 57 -11.11 -1.46 9.40
N TYR A 58 -12.36 -1.87 9.48
CA TYR A 58 -13.36 -1.29 10.36
C TYR A 58 -14.03 -2.40 11.16
N ASN A 59 -14.15 -2.22 12.48
CA ASN A 59 -14.76 -3.21 13.36
C ASN A 59 -14.16 -4.64 13.25
N ASN A 60 -12.84 -4.73 13.02
CA ASN A 60 -12.12 -5.98 12.74
C ASN A 60 -12.60 -6.75 11.49
N GLU A 61 -13.29 -6.08 10.58
CA GLU A 61 -13.65 -6.54 9.25
C GLU A 61 -12.82 -5.82 8.20
N VAL A 62 -12.59 -6.48 7.07
CA VAL A 62 -11.74 -5.98 5.98
C VAL A 62 -12.63 -5.63 4.80
N PHE A 63 -12.51 -4.41 4.31
CA PHE A 63 -13.30 -3.88 3.22
C PHE A 63 -12.39 -3.42 2.08
N ASP A 64 -12.67 -3.92 0.89
CA ASP A 64 -12.06 -3.47 -0.36
C ASP A 64 -12.80 -2.23 -0.85
N LEU A 65 -12.10 -1.09 -0.85
CA LEU A 65 -12.70 0.20 -1.19
C LEU A 65 -12.71 0.47 -2.69
N LEU A 66 -12.07 -0.38 -3.52
CA LEU A 66 -12.01 -0.22 -4.97
C LEU A 66 -12.84 -1.27 -5.71
N ALA A 67 -13.48 -2.20 -5.00
CA ALA A 67 -14.24 -3.27 -5.62
C ALA A 67 -15.45 -2.77 -6.42
N LYS A 68 -15.65 -3.38 -7.59
CA LYS A 68 -16.82 -3.16 -8.46
C LYS A 68 -17.83 -4.27 -8.19
N ASP A 69 -19.10 -3.89 -8.06
CA ASP A 69 -20.21 -4.84 -8.05
C ASP A 69 -20.43 -5.42 -9.47
N SER A 70 -21.34 -6.38 -9.56
CA SER A 70 -21.83 -7.03 -10.78
C SER A 70 -22.21 -6.02 -11.87
N ASP A 71 -22.79 -4.88 -11.45
CA ASP A 71 -23.24 -3.78 -12.33
C ASP A 71 -22.12 -2.78 -12.66
N GLY A 72 -20.86 -3.08 -12.32
CA GLY A 72 -19.72 -2.18 -12.49
C GLY A 72 -19.68 -0.99 -11.53
N THR A 73 -20.69 -0.85 -10.66
CA THR A 73 -20.73 0.20 -9.64
C THR A 73 -19.72 -0.08 -8.55
N VAL A 74 -18.82 0.85 -8.31
CA VAL A 74 -17.77 0.67 -7.32
C VAL A 74 -18.32 0.87 -5.90
N ARG A 75 -18.27 -0.17 -5.06
CA ARG A 75 -18.79 -0.22 -3.68
C ARG A 75 -17.72 -0.70 -2.71
N SER A 76 -17.92 -0.43 -1.42
CA SER A 76 -17.09 -1.06 -0.38
C SER A 76 -17.55 -2.50 -0.18
N ILE A 77 -16.67 -3.48 -0.47
CA ILE A 77 -17.01 -4.91 -0.42
C ILE A 77 -16.21 -5.58 0.69
N LYS A 78 -16.91 -6.26 1.61
CA LYS A 78 -16.28 -7.08 2.65
C LYS A 78 -15.47 -8.20 2.00
N ARG A 79 -14.22 -8.37 2.42
CA ARG A 79 -13.32 -9.45 1.98
C ARG A 79 -12.88 -10.31 3.15
N GLU A 80 -12.73 -11.60 2.90
CA GLU A 80 -12.17 -12.52 3.87
C GLU A 80 -10.63 -12.54 3.81
N VAL A 81 -10.00 -12.69 4.98
CA VAL A 81 -8.54 -12.85 5.08
C VAL A 81 -8.24 -14.31 5.36
N ILE A 82 -7.55 -14.97 4.43
CA ILE A 82 -7.20 -16.38 4.49
C ILE A 82 -5.73 -16.59 4.85
N THR A 83 -5.39 -17.80 5.31
CA THR A 83 -3.99 -18.25 5.44
C THR A 83 -3.58 -19.01 4.19
N MET A 84 -2.51 -18.58 3.55
CA MET A 84 -1.86 -19.30 2.47
C MET A 84 -1.06 -20.50 3.00
N VAL A 85 -0.75 -21.46 2.13
CA VAL A 85 0.04 -22.66 2.47
C VAL A 85 1.42 -22.35 3.08
N ASN A 86 1.97 -21.18 2.79
CA ASN A 86 3.24 -20.69 3.34
C ASN A 86 3.08 -19.99 4.71
N GLY A 87 1.90 -20.05 5.34
CA GLY A 87 1.60 -19.44 6.63
C GLY A 87 1.35 -17.93 6.61
N ARG A 88 1.32 -17.30 5.43
CA ARG A 88 1.08 -15.85 5.28
C ARG A 88 -0.39 -15.52 5.05
N SER A 89 -0.80 -14.33 5.45
CA SER A 89 -2.13 -13.81 5.15
C SER A 89 -2.30 -13.48 3.66
N SER A 90 -3.51 -13.66 3.15
CA SER A 90 -3.92 -13.10 1.85
C SER A 90 -5.38 -12.69 1.89
N VAL A 91 -5.73 -11.72 1.05
CA VAL A 91 -7.12 -11.32 0.79
C VAL A 91 -7.46 -11.76 -0.63
N PRO A 92 -8.16 -12.90 -0.82
CA PRO A 92 -8.55 -13.36 -2.14
C PRO A 92 -9.44 -12.33 -2.82
N SER A 93 -9.26 -12.17 -4.13
CA SER A 93 -10.07 -11.28 -4.96
C SER A 93 -10.01 -9.80 -4.57
N LEU A 94 -9.00 -9.36 -3.81
CA LEU A 94 -8.77 -7.94 -3.58
C LEU A 94 -8.57 -7.21 -4.92
N THR A 95 -9.26 -6.09 -5.11
CA THR A 95 -9.16 -5.30 -6.32
C THR A 95 -7.82 -4.55 -6.39
N TYR A 96 -7.17 -4.65 -7.54
CA TYR A 96 -5.97 -3.91 -7.91
C TYR A 96 -6.29 -3.10 -9.17
N GLU A 97 -6.25 -1.77 -9.06
CA GLU A 97 -6.45 -0.88 -10.20
C GLU A 97 -5.09 -0.45 -10.74
N ARG A 98 -4.89 -0.57 -12.05
CA ARG A 98 -3.65 -0.13 -12.71
C ARG A 98 -3.66 1.40 -12.79
N VAL A 99 -2.49 2.00 -12.53
CA VAL A 99 -2.32 3.46 -12.57
C VAL A 99 -1.08 3.83 -13.38
N GLU A 100 -1.16 4.92 -14.13
CA GLU A 100 -0.09 5.39 -15.02
C GLU A 100 0.59 6.68 -14.54
N ASN A 101 -0.05 7.41 -13.62
CA ASN A 101 0.45 8.68 -13.12
C ASN A 101 -0.04 8.96 -11.68
N VAL A 102 0.51 10.02 -11.09
CA VAL A 102 0.19 10.47 -9.73
C VAL A 102 -1.29 10.85 -9.61
N THR A 103 -1.86 11.50 -10.63
CA THR A 103 -3.26 11.97 -10.63
C THR A 103 -4.24 10.80 -10.46
N GLU A 104 -3.99 9.67 -11.13
CA GLU A 104 -4.80 8.45 -10.99
C GLU A 104 -4.70 7.83 -9.60
N ILE A 105 -3.50 7.80 -8.99
CA ILE A 105 -3.34 7.36 -7.60
C ILE A 105 -4.17 8.23 -6.67
N MET A 106 -4.09 9.56 -6.82
CA MET A 106 -4.83 10.50 -5.99
C MET A 106 -6.34 10.41 -6.23
N TYR A 107 -6.77 10.15 -7.46
CA TYR A 107 -8.17 9.86 -7.78
C TYR A 107 -8.70 8.66 -6.98
N PHE A 108 -8.02 7.51 -7.04
CA PHE A 108 -8.43 6.33 -6.29
C PHE A 108 -8.34 6.54 -4.78
N LEU A 109 -7.35 7.29 -4.30
CA LEU A 109 -7.24 7.64 -2.89
C LEU A 109 -8.44 8.43 -2.39
N ASN A 110 -8.82 9.50 -3.11
CA ASN A 110 -9.99 10.31 -2.79
C ASN A 110 -11.28 9.48 -2.85
N LEU A 111 -11.39 8.62 -3.86
CA LEU A 111 -12.51 7.70 -3.99
C LEU A 111 -12.61 6.73 -2.80
N GLY A 112 -11.48 6.18 -2.35
CA GLY A 112 -11.38 5.33 -1.17
C GLY A 112 -11.80 6.07 0.10
N MET A 113 -11.36 7.31 0.27
CA MET A 113 -11.73 8.12 1.45
C MET A 113 -13.20 8.45 1.53
N GLN A 114 -13.81 8.83 0.39
CA GLN A 114 -15.25 9.07 0.34
C GLN A 114 -16.06 7.82 0.75
N ARG A 115 -15.49 6.62 0.58
CA ARG A 115 -16.11 5.35 0.99
C ARG A 115 -15.80 4.94 2.42
N ARG A 116 -14.59 5.23 2.90
CA ARG A 116 -14.19 5.08 4.31
C ARG A 116 -15.18 5.79 5.24
N VAL A 117 -15.70 6.95 4.80
CA VAL A 117 -16.67 7.76 5.56
C VAL A 117 -18.10 7.17 5.54
N LYS A 118 -18.43 6.24 4.64
CA LYS A 118 -19.81 5.80 4.36
C LYS A 118 -20.27 4.53 5.09
N HIS A 119 -19.48 3.99 6.01
CA HIS A 119 -19.96 2.85 6.80
C HIS A 119 -21.10 3.29 7.74
N PRO A 120 -22.23 2.55 7.77
CA PRO A 120 -23.37 2.90 8.60
C PRO A 120 -23.02 2.69 10.06
N THR A 121 -22.55 3.74 10.71
CA THR A 121 -22.34 3.78 12.15
C THR A 121 -23.29 4.82 12.72
N LEU A 122 -23.97 4.46 13.80
CA LEU A 122 -25.02 5.26 14.40
C LEU A 122 -24.53 6.55 15.08
N VAL A 123 -23.24 6.93 15.02
CA VAL A 123 -22.79 8.11 15.79
C VAL A 123 -21.67 8.97 15.18
N HIS A 124 -20.76 8.56 14.28
CA HIS A 124 -19.72 9.51 13.80
C HIS A 124 -19.20 9.33 12.36
N THR A 125 -19.03 10.46 11.68
CA THR A 125 -18.34 10.65 10.40
C THR A 125 -16.87 11.03 10.64
N ASP A 126 -15.96 10.06 10.85
CA ASP A 126 -14.53 10.40 10.87
C ASP A 126 -13.60 9.20 10.58
N SER A 127 -12.53 9.48 9.85
CA SER A 127 -11.35 8.65 9.61
C SER A 127 -10.69 8.11 10.88
N SER A 128 -10.94 8.72 12.04
CA SER A 128 -10.43 8.28 13.35
C SER A 128 -10.88 6.88 13.77
N ARG A 129 -11.92 6.31 13.15
CA ARG A 129 -12.55 5.06 13.60
C ARG A 129 -12.25 3.81 12.79
N SER A 130 -11.56 3.96 11.68
CA SER A 130 -11.11 2.84 10.86
C SER A 130 -9.64 2.98 10.50
N HIS A 131 -8.99 1.88 10.15
CA HIS A 131 -7.64 1.90 9.61
C HIS A 131 -7.70 1.87 8.09
N LEU A 132 -6.89 2.68 7.43
CA LEU A 132 -6.74 2.68 5.98
C LEU A 132 -5.37 2.15 5.59
N ILE A 133 -5.34 1.20 4.66
CA ILE A 133 -4.14 0.63 4.08
C ILE A 133 -4.19 0.90 2.57
N VAL A 134 -3.35 1.82 2.11
CA VAL A 134 -3.13 2.08 0.69
C VAL A 134 -1.88 1.32 0.28
N THR A 135 -2.01 0.39 -0.65
CA THR A 135 -0.87 -0.41 -1.14
C THR A 135 -0.57 -0.04 -2.58
N LEU A 136 0.64 0.48 -2.82
CA LEU A 136 1.19 0.63 -4.16
C LEU A 136 2.05 -0.58 -4.47
N THR A 137 1.70 -1.28 -5.53
CA THR A 137 2.38 -2.47 -6.00
C THR A 137 3.10 -2.17 -7.29
N VAL A 138 4.42 -2.24 -7.28
CA VAL A 138 5.27 -1.98 -8.44
C VAL A 138 5.75 -3.31 -8.99
N THR A 139 5.48 -3.58 -10.26
CA THR A 139 5.98 -4.76 -10.96
C THR A 139 6.96 -4.33 -12.04
N MET A 140 8.23 -4.71 -11.88
CA MET A 140 9.28 -4.49 -12.87
C MET A 140 9.19 -5.56 -13.95
N HIS A 141 9.15 -5.14 -15.21
CA HIS A 141 9.20 -6.02 -16.38
C HIS A 141 10.65 -6.07 -16.85
N GLY A 142 11.27 -7.25 -16.80
CA GLY A 142 12.67 -7.41 -17.19
C GLY A 142 12.86 -7.07 -18.67
N THR A 143 13.76 -6.14 -18.98
CA THR A 143 14.33 -5.98 -20.32
C THR A 143 15.30 -7.12 -20.57
N THR A 144 15.09 -7.87 -21.65
CA THR A 144 16.09 -8.83 -22.13
C THR A 144 17.35 -8.06 -22.54
N PRO A 145 18.56 -8.50 -22.16
CA PRO A 145 19.78 -7.99 -22.79
C PRO A 145 19.67 -8.28 -24.29
N ARG A 146 19.77 -7.25 -25.13
CA ARG A 146 19.96 -7.47 -26.57
C ARG A 146 21.33 -8.12 -26.74
N GLU A 147 21.35 -9.37 -27.18
CA GLU A 147 22.58 -10.02 -27.64
C GLU A 147 23.03 -9.32 -28.94
N ASN A 148 24.20 -8.68 -28.85
CA ASN A 148 25.15 -8.35 -29.91
C ASN A 148 24.61 -8.04 -31.33
N GLU A 149 24.46 -6.75 -31.64
CA GLU A 149 24.80 -6.29 -32.99
C GLU A 149 26.32 -6.05 -33.02
N GLN A 150 27.05 -7.02 -33.57
CA GLN A 150 28.47 -6.90 -33.89
C GLN A 150 28.68 -5.77 -34.90
N GLU A 151 29.71 -4.98 -34.63
CA GLU A 151 30.35 -4.05 -35.56
C GLU A 151 30.60 -4.72 -36.91
N SER A 152 30.17 -4.06 -37.99
CA SER A 152 30.86 -4.18 -39.27
C SER A 152 30.89 -2.81 -39.95
N SER A 153 32.00 -2.09 -39.74
CA SER A 153 32.46 -1.04 -40.62
C SER A 153 32.94 -1.65 -41.94
N TYR A 154 32.45 -1.21 -43.11
CA TYR A 154 33.26 -1.04 -44.32
C TYR A 154 32.55 -0.12 -45.35
N HIS A 155 33.27 0.94 -45.71
CA HIS A 155 33.39 1.62 -47.00
C HIS A 155 32.21 2.26 -47.77
N ASN A 156 32.40 3.57 -48.02
CA ASN A 156 31.97 4.35 -49.17
C ASN A 156 31.86 3.54 -50.48
N CYS A 157 30.79 3.73 -51.26
CA CYS A 157 30.93 4.07 -52.68
C CYS A 157 29.64 4.69 -53.26
N SER A 158 29.83 5.87 -53.84
CA SER A 158 28.99 6.51 -54.85
C SER A 158 28.59 5.58 -56.00
N SER A 159 27.31 5.60 -56.38
CA SER A 159 26.85 5.81 -57.77
C SER A 159 25.35 5.51 -57.88
N ILE A 160 24.58 6.55 -58.17
CA ILE A 160 23.19 6.47 -58.61
C ILE A 160 23.18 5.92 -60.03
N LYS A 161 22.45 4.82 -60.26
CA LYS A 161 21.87 4.51 -61.58
C LYS A 161 20.41 4.12 -61.40
N ASN A 162 19.56 4.86 -62.09
CA ASN A 162 18.11 4.72 -62.20
C ASN A 162 17.72 3.31 -62.64
N THR A 163 16.67 2.74 -62.05
CA THR A 163 15.56 2.14 -62.82
C THR A 163 14.31 2.11 -61.93
N GLU A 164 13.20 2.52 -62.51
CA GLU A 164 11.87 2.58 -61.92
C GLU A 164 11.28 1.17 -61.79
N GLU A 165 10.74 0.81 -60.62
CA GLU A 165 9.72 -0.24 -60.53
C GLU A 165 8.77 0.04 -59.37
N TYR A 166 7.48 0.17 -59.72
CA TYR A 166 6.39 0.53 -58.84
C TYR A 166 5.78 -0.75 -58.25
N VAL A 167 6.07 -1.07 -56.99
CA VAL A 167 5.41 -2.18 -56.27
C VAL A 167 4.75 -1.65 -55.01
N GLN A 168 3.41 -1.72 -54.98
CA GLN A 168 2.57 -1.40 -53.83
C GLN A 168 2.94 -2.29 -52.63
N LEU A 169 3.51 -1.70 -51.57
CA LEU A 169 3.73 -2.36 -50.28
C LEU A 169 2.69 -1.86 -49.28
N SER A 170 1.85 -2.79 -48.82
CA SER A 170 0.94 -2.60 -47.68
C SER A 170 1.74 -2.26 -46.41
N PRO A 171 1.21 -1.45 -45.48
CA PRO A 171 1.92 -1.17 -44.24
C PRO A 171 2.13 -2.47 -43.44
N PRO A 172 3.33 -2.72 -42.88
CA PRO A 172 3.58 -3.90 -42.09
C PRO A 172 2.73 -3.85 -40.82
N LYS A 173 1.99 -4.93 -40.56
CA LYS A 173 1.30 -5.15 -39.28
C LYS A 173 2.33 -5.07 -38.15
N PRO A 174 2.01 -4.42 -37.01
CA PRO A 174 2.93 -4.42 -35.88
C PRO A 174 3.11 -5.87 -35.41
N ASN A 175 4.32 -6.39 -35.58
CA ASN A 175 4.74 -7.64 -34.96
C ASN A 175 4.63 -7.46 -33.45
N ILE A 176 3.58 -8.03 -32.85
CA ILE A 176 3.48 -8.20 -31.40
C ILE A 176 4.60 -9.18 -31.04
N LEU A 177 5.74 -8.63 -30.61
CA LEU A 177 6.81 -9.39 -29.98
C LEU A 177 6.24 -10.04 -28.72
N LEU A 178 5.96 -11.35 -28.82
CA LEU A 178 5.64 -12.20 -27.68
C LEU A 178 6.81 -12.12 -26.69
N VAL A 179 6.57 -11.48 -25.55
CA VAL A 179 7.54 -11.39 -24.46
C VAL A 179 7.79 -12.80 -23.93
N PRO A 180 9.04 -13.28 -23.80
CA PRO A 180 9.31 -14.62 -23.29
C PRO A 180 8.80 -14.78 -21.85
N GLU A 181 8.14 -15.90 -21.56
CA GLU A 181 7.52 -16.26 -20.26
C GLU A 181 8.50 -16.35 -19.06
N HIS A 182 9.80 -16.13 -19.26
CA HIS A 182 10.83 -16.30 -18.23
C HIS A 182 11.57 -15.03 -17.80
N SER A 183 11.09 -13.83 -18.19
CA SER A 183 11.62 -12.59 -17.60
C SER A 183 11.30 -12.52 -16.11
N LYS A 184 12.35 -12.49 -15.28
CA LYS A 184 12.27 -12.41 -13.82
C LYS A 184 11.51 -11.14 -13.40
N ARG A 185 10.20 -11.27 -13.15
CA ARG A 185 9.37 -10.19 -12.63
C ARG A 185 9.67 -9.96 -11.16
N MET A 186 10.11 -8.74 -10.82
CA MET A 186 10.24 -8.31 -9.43
C MET A 186 8.98 -7.54 -9.05
N LYS A 187 8.35 -7.91 -7.93
CA LYS A 187 7.19 -7.21 -7.38
C LYS A 187 7.57 -6.60 -6.03
N MET A 188 7.42 -5.29 -5.92
CA MET A 188 7.63 -4.51 -4.70
C MET A 188 6.28 -3.99 -4.20
N LYS A 189 6.12 -3.92 -2.88
CA LYS A 189 4.94 -3.31 -2.25
C LYS A 189 5.37 -2.16 -1.35
N LEU A 190 4.68 -1.05 -1.46
CA LEU A 190 4.72 0.07 -0.53
C LEU A 190 3.35 0.17 0.14
N GLU A 191 3.31 -0.09 1.44
CA GLU A 191 2.08 -0.01 2.25
C GLU A 191 2.07 1.28 3.07
N LEU A 192 1.17 2.19 2.70
CA LEU A 192 0.96 3.49 3.31
C LEU A 192 -0.28 3.37 4.20
N VAL A 193 -0.03 3.29 5.51
CA VAL A 193 -1.06 2.92 6.50
C VAL A 193 -1.39 4.11 7.39
N ASP A 194 -2.65 4.53 7.39
CA ASP A 194 -3.23 5.50 8.31
C ASP A 194 -4.08 4.76 9.35
N LEU A 195 -3.63 4.74 10.60
CA LEU A 195 -4.32 4.01 11.67
C LEU A 195 -5.42 4.88 12.30
N ALA A 196 -6.39 4.21 12.91
CA ALA A 196 -7.38 4.83 13.80
C ALA A 196 -6.73 5.49 15.03
N GLY A 197 -7.51 6.27 15.76
CA GLY A 197 -7.11 6.88 17.03
C GLY A 197 -6.70 5.85 18.10
N SER A 198 -5.61 6.13 18.82
CA SER A 198 -5.12 5.27 19.91
C SER A 198 -5.58 5.70 21.30
N GLU A 199 -6.55 6.61 21.40
CA GLU A 199 -7.05 7.11 22.67
C GLU A 199 -7.83 6.05 23.47
N CYS A 200 -7.79 6.22 24.80
CA CYS A 200 -8.46 5.29 25.71
C CYS A 200 -9.98 5.53 25.74
N VAL A 201 -10.74 4.44 25.65
CA VAL A 201 -12.21 4.42 25.78
C VAL A 201 -12.70 5.08 27.07
N ALA A 202 -11.95 4.93 28.17
CA ALA A 202 -12.32 5.49 29.46
C ALA A 202 -12.40 7.03 29.45
N MET A 203 -11.67 7.67 28.54
CA MET A 203 -11.61 9.13 28.42
C MET A 203 -12.64 9.69 27.44
N SER A 204 -13.28 8.86 26.61
CA SER A 204 -14.20 9.31 25.56
C SER A 204 -15.65 9.39 25.99
N GLY A 205 -16.03 8.77 27.12
CA GLY A 205 -17.41 8.79 27.64
C GLY A 205 -18.44 8.10 26.74
N VAL A 206 -17.98 7.33 25.74
CA VAL A 206 -18.85 6.64 24.76
C VAL A 206 -19.59 5.46 25.40
N THR A 207 -20.84 5.26 25.01
CA THR A 207 -21.70 4.17 25.52
C THR A 207 -22.37 3.41 24.37
N GLY A 208 -22.97 2.26 24.67
CA GLY A 208 -23.75 1.48 23.70
C GLY A 208 -22.95 1.00 22.49
N ALA A 209 -23.49 1.17 21.28
CA ALA A 209 -22.86 0.71 20.04
C ALA A 209 -21.51 1.39 19.76
N ALA A 210 -21.36 2.68 20.11
CA ALA A 210 -20.11 3.42 19.96
C ALA A 210 -19.00 2.88 20.90
N LEU A 211 -19.37 2.35 22.07
CA LEU A 211 -18.44 1.68 22.97
C LEU A 211 -17.88 0.40 22.36
N LEU A 212 -18.75 -0.42 21.75
CA LEU A 212 -18.32 -1.63 21.05
C LEU A 212 -17.37 -1.29 19.91
N GLU A 213 -17.72 -0.34 19.05
CA GLU A 213 -16.85 0.15 17.96
C GLU A 213 -15.47 0.58 18.48
N THR A 214 -15.44 1.44 19.51
CA THR A 214 -14.18 1.93 20.10
C THR A 214 -13.37 0.79 20.69
N SER A 215 -14.02 -0.26 21.23
CA SER A 215 -13.34 -1.44 21.73
C SER A 215 -12.59 -2.21 20.63
N PHE A 216 -13.14 -2.30 19.41
CA PHE A 216 -12.47 -2.99 18.30
C PHE A 216 -11.27 -2.20 17.77
N ILE A 217 -11.36 -0.86 17.74
CA ILE A 217 -10.22 0.00 17.44
C ILE A 217 -9.07 -0.29 18.40
N ASN A 218 -9.34 -0.18 19.71
CA ASN A 218 -8.33 -0.39 20.73
C ASN A 218 -7.81 -1.83 20.78
N ARG A 219 -8.66 -2.82 20.50
CA ARG A 219 -8.22 -4.22 20.35
C ARG A 219 -7.22 -4.39 19.22
N SER A 220 -7.48 -3.78 18.07
CA SER A 220 -6.58 -3.89 16.91
C SER A 220 -5.23 -3.22 17.13
N LEU A 221 -5.19 -2.07 17.80
CA LEU A 221 -3.97 -1.35 18.15
C LEU A 221 -3.19 -2.03 19.29
N SER A 222 -3.90 -2.60 20.27
CA SER A 222 -3.27 -3.42 21.32
C SER A 222 -2.62 -4.67 20.74
N ALA A 223 -3.32 -5.38 19.86
CA ALA A 223 -2.74 -6.53 19.14
C ALA A 223 -1.50 -6.14 18.34
N LEU A 224 -1.49 -4.96 17.71
CA LEU A 224 -0.31 -4.44 17.01
C LEU A 224 0.87 -4.21 17.97
N ALA A 225 0.60 -3.63 19.14
CA ALA A 225 1.61 -3.43 20.16
C ALA A 225 2.14 -4.77 20.72
N ASP A 226 1.28 -5.77 20.89
CA ASP A 226 1.66 -7.12 21.33
C ASP A 226 2.54 -7.83 20.30
N VAL A 227 2.23 -7.70 19.01
CA VAL A 227 3.05 -8.23 17.92
C VAL A 227 4.45 -7.59 17.93
N LEU A 228 4.53 -6.26 18.06
CA LEU A 228 5.81 -5.56 18.13
C LEU A 228 6.62 -5.97 19.37
N GLY A 229 5.97 -6.10 20.53
CA GLY A 229 6.62 -6.57 21.76
C GLY A 229 7.14 -8.00 21.62
N ALA A 230 6.31 -8.91 21.09
CA ALA A 230 6.72 -10.30 20.85
C ALA A 230 7.88 -10.40 19.86
N LEU A 231 7.91 -9.54 18.83
CA LEU A 231 9.01 -9.46 17.87
C LEU A 231 10.30 -8.91 18.49
N ALA A 232 10.20 -7.84 19.28
CA ALA A 232 11.34 -7.25 19.99
C ALA A 232 11.98 -8.26 20.96
N GLU A 233 11.16 -9.05 21.63
CA GLU A 233 11.59 -10.11 22.55
C GLU A 233 11.97 -11.42 21.85
N GLN A 234 11.84 -11.50 20.52
CA GLN A 234 12.12 -12.71 19.72
C GLN A 234 11.36 -13.95 20.22
N ARG A 235 10.10 -13.76 20.63
CA ARG A 235 9.26 -14.86 21.12
C ARG A 235 9.05 -15.90 20.01
N PRO A 236 8.94 -17.20 20.35
CA PRO A 236 8.73 -18.26 19.37
C PRO A 236 7.38 -18.14 18.63
N HIS A 237 6.35 -17.63 19.32
CA HIS A 237 5.04 -17.38 18.74
C HIS A 237 4.74 -15.88 18.73
N ILE A 238 4.44 -15.36 17.55
CA ILE A 238 4.04 -13.96 17.35
C ILE A 238 2.54 -13.91 17.04
N PRO A 239 1.73 -13.16 17.82
CA PRO A 239 0.28 -13.23 17.77
C PRO A 239 -0.36 -12.39 16.63
N TYR A 240 0.10 -12.56 15.38
CA TYR A 240 -0.43 -11.83 14.21
C TYR A 240 -1.94 -12.04 13.98
N ARG A 241 -2.53 -13.09 14.53
CA ARG A 241 -3.94 -13.42 14.32
C ARG A 241 -4.90 -12.73 15.28
N ASN A 242 -4.39 -11.99 16.27
CA ASN A 242 -5.23 -11.33 17.28
C ASN A 242 -6.06 -10.17 16.72
N SER A 243 -5.72 -9.66 15.53
CA SER A 243 -6.56 -8.72 14.78
C SER A 243 -6.38 -8.89 13.27
N LYS A 244 -7.39 -8.54 12.47
CA LYS A 244 -7.24 -8.55 11.00
C LYS A 244 -6.16 -7.55 10.53
N LEU A 245 -5.97 -6.44 11.25
CA LEU A 245 -4.91 -5.47 11.00
C LEU A 245 -3.52 -6.10 11.11
N THR A 246 -3.22 -6.74 12.23
CA THR A 246 -1.92 -7.41 12.44
C THR A 246 -1.73 -8.59 11.51
N TYR A 247 -2.83 -9.26 11.15
CA TYR A 247 -2.76 -10.39 10.26
C TYR A 247 -2.41 -9.96 8.84
N LEU A 248 -3.08 -8.93 8.31
CA LEU A 248 -2.78 -8.36 6.99
C LEU A 248 -1.38 -7.78 6.90
N LEU A 249 -0.92 -7.12 7.96
CA LEU A 249 0.40 -6.50 8.01
C LEU A 249 1.50 -7.47 8.48
N GLN A 250 1.22 -8.78 8.61
CA GLN A 250 2.16 -9.79 9.08
C GLN A 250 3.47 -9.77 8.28
N ASP A 251 3.39 -9.70 6.95
CA ASP A 251 4.57 -9.67 6.08
C ASP A 251 5.37 -8.37 6.22
N SER A 252 4.71 -7.26 6.51
CA SER A 252 5.35 -5.95 6.62
C SER A 252 5.98 -5.72 7.99
N ILE A 253 5.28 -6.11 9.06
CA ILE A 253 5.75 -5.96 10.44
C ILE A 253 6.70 -7.08 10.84
N GLY A 254 6.42 -8.32 10.43
CA GLY A 254 7.18 -9.52 10.79
C GLY A 254 8.14 -10.03 9.74
N GLY A 255 7.85 -9.76 8.47
CA GLY A 255 8.63 -10.28 7.35
C GLY A 255 9.79 -9.39 6.92
N ASP A 256 10.13 -9.50 5.64
CA ASP A 256 11.31 -8.94 4.98
C ASP A 256 11.12 -7.50 4.46
N ALA A 257 10.14 -6.78 4.97
CA ALA A 257 9.92 -5.38 4.63
C ALA A 257 10.68 -4.42 5.56
N LYS A 258 11.03 -3.25 5.01
CA LYS A 258 11.37 -2.09 5.83
C LYS A 258 10.10 -1.60 6.52
N PHE A 259 10.18 -1.32 7.81
CA PHE A 259 9.06 -0.89 8.61
C PHE A 259 9.34 0.49 9.21
N LEU A 260 8.49 1.47 8.89
CA LEU A 260 8.58 2.84 9.39
C LEU A 260 7.27 3.24 10.07
N VAL A 261 7.40 3.80 11.27
CA VAL A 261 6.29 4.34 12.07
C VAL A 261 6.52 5.83 12.25
N LEU A 262 5.46 6.61 12.01
CA LEU A 262 5.39 8.04 12.30
C LEU A 262 4.47 8.22 13.49
N LEU A 263 4.99 8.82 14.56
CA LEU A 263 4.23 9.09 15.78
C LEU A 263 3.67 10.50 15.70
N CYS A 264 2.35 10.58 15.59
CA CYS A 264 1.61 11.84 15.57
C CYS A 264 1.11 12.09 17.00
N VAL A 265 1.70 13.06 17.69
CA VAL A 265 1.40 13.38 19.10
C VAL A 265 0.88 14.81 19.23
N SER A 266 0.04 15.08 20.23
CA SER A 266 -0.40 16.46 20.52
C SER A 266 0.55 17.12 21.53
N PRO A 267 0.94 18.39 21.31
CA PRO A 267 1.71 19.16 22.28
C PRO A 267 0.86 19.67 23.45
N SER A 268 -0.47 19.54 23.39
CA SER A 268 -1.36 20.06 24.42
C SER A 268 -1.31 19.23 25.70
N GLN A 269 -1.24 19.91 26.85
CA GLN A 269 -1.23 19.29 28.18
C GLN A 269 -2.42 18.34 28.41
N LYS A 270 -3.58 18.64 27.80
CA LYS A 270 -4.78 17.80 27.89
C LYS A 270 -4.54 16.36 27.41
N TYR A 271 -3.59 16.17 26.50
CA TYR A 271 -3.35 14.89 25.84
C TYR A 271 -2.01 14.25 26.20
N ILE A 272 -1.42 14.65 27.35
CA ILE A 272 -0.10 14.15 27.76
C ILE A 272 -0.08 12.62 27.92
N ALA A 273 -1.18 12.02 28.39
CA ALA A 273 -1.27 10.58 28.60
C ALA A 273 -1.22 9.82 27.27
N GLU A 274 -2.00 10.26 26.28
CA GLU A 274 -2.07 9.69 24.94
C GLU A 274 -0.76 9.89 24.16
N SER A 275 -0.13 11.07 24.32
CA SER A 275 1.19 11.36 23.76
C SER A 275 2.25 10.42 24.34
N LEU A 276 2.27 10.20 25.65
CA LEU A 276 3.18 9.24 26.29
C LEU A 276 2.93 7.80 25.82
N GLN A 277 1.68 7.36 25.71
CA GLN A 277 1.34 6.04 25.17
C GLN A 277 1.85 5.85 23.73
N SER A 278 1.75 6.88 22.90
CA SER A 278 2.27 6.88 21.53
C SER A 278 3.79 6.78 21.49
N LEU A 279 4.49 7.49 22.39
CA LEU A 279 5.94 7.39 22.53
C LEU A 279 6.38 6.00 23.01
N TYR A 280 5.69 5.40 23.99
CA TYR A 280 5.96 4.03 24.44
C TYR A 280 5.73 2.99 23.34
N PHE A 281 4.70 3.19 22.50
CA PHE A 281 4.51 2.38 21.29
C PHE A 281 5.73 2.51 20.36
N GLY A 282 6.21 3.73 20.12
CA GLY A 282 7.42 4.01 19.35
C GLY A 282 8.68 3.32 19.89
N CYS A 283 8.89 3.37 21.21
CA CYS A 283 10.00 2.67 21.87
C CYS A 283 9.96 1.16 21.59
N ARG A 284 8.78 0.53 21.69
CA ARG A 284 8.61 -0.89 21.36
C ARG A 284 8.86 -1.18 19.88
N ALA A 285 8.29 -0.37 18.99
CA ALA A 285 8.50 -0.51 17.54
C ALA A 285 9.99 -0.43 17.16
N ARG A 286 10.75 0.47 17.80
CA ARG A 286 12.19 0.64 17.57
C ARG A 286 13.03 -0.57 17.96
N GLN A 287 12.59 -1.35 18.94
CA GLN A 287 13.32 -2.53 19.43
C GLN A 287 13.21 -3.74 18.48
N VAL A 288 12.26 -3.72 17.53
CA VAL A 288 12.10 -4.78 16.55
C VAL A 288 13.30 -4.79 15.59
N GLN A 289 14.15 -5.81 15.72
CA GLN A 289 15.29 -5.99 14.84
C GLN A 289 14.83 -6.60 13.50
N LYS A 290 15.16 -5.92 12.40
CA LYS A 290 14.92 -6.41 11.04
C LYS A 290 16.23 -6.91 10.44
N GLY A 291 16.22 -8.17 9.97
CA GLY A 291 17.34 -8.74 9.21
C GLY A 291 17.42 -8.21 7.78
N GLN A 292 18.45 -8.61 7.04
CA GLN A 292 18.56 -8.26 5.62
C GLN A 292 17.38 -8.85 4.81
N PRO A 293 16.81 -8.08 3.85
CA PRO A 293 15.75 -8.58 2.99
C PRO A 293 16.19 -9.83 2.22
N LYS A 294 15.39 -10.90 2.26
CA LYS A 294 15.69 -12.15 1.55
C LYS A 294 14.96 -12.15 0.20
N LYS A 295 15.65 -12.47 -0.90
CA LYS A 295 14.99 -12.64 -2.20
C LYS A 295 14.01 -13.82 -2.14
N LYS A 296 12.72 -13.56 -2.35
CA LYS A 296 11.69 -14.60 -2.51
C LYS A 296 11.82 -15.20 -3.91
N ASN A 297 12.27 -16.45 -4.01
CA ASN A 297 12.23 -17.18 -5.28
C ASN A 297 10.76 -17.54 -5.58
N ALA A 298 10.27 -17.18 -6.76
CA ALA A 298 8.92 -17.49 -7.21
C ALA A 298 8.67 -19.01 -7.37
N ASN A 299 9.74 -19.82 -7.44
CA ASN A 299 9.67 -21.27 -7.53
C ASN A 299 9.96 -21.91 -6.16
N GLY A 300 8.95 -21.92 -5.30
CA GLY A 300 8.91 -22.87 -4.18
C GLY A 300 8.51 -24.24 -4.72
N SER A 301 9.40 -24.92 -5.45
CA SER A 301 9.20 -26.33 -5.79
C SER A 301 9.10 -27.11 -4.48
N LEU A 302 7.94 -27.71 -4.24
CA LEU A 302 7.73 -28.64 -3.12
C LEU A 302 8.81 -29.72 -3.17
N LYS A 303 9.77 -29.66 -2.26
CA LYS A 303 10.54 -30.85 -1.88
C LYS A 303 9.73 -31.52 -0.78
N PHE A 304 8.89 -32.47 -1.18
CA PHE A 304 8.40 -33.48 -0.25
C PHE A 304 9.62 -34.27 0.25
N ARG A 305 9.70 -34.41 1.57
CA ARG A 305 10.54 -35.40 2.24
C ARG A 305 9.61 -36.40 2.91
#